data_AF-A0A926AVY3-F1
#
_entry.id   AF-A0A926AVY3-F1
#
_cell.length_a   1.000
_cell.length_b   1.000
_cell.length_c   1.000
_cell.angle_alpha   90.00
_cell.angle_beta   90.00
_cell.angle_gamma   90.00
#
_symmetry.space_group_name_H-M   'P 1'
#
loop_
_entity.id
_entity.type
_entity.pdbx_description
1 polymer ?
#
loop_
_entity_poly.entity_id
_entity_poly.type
_entity_poly.pdbx_seq_one_letter_code
_entity_poly.pdbx_strand_id
1 'polypeptide(L)'
;EIADFMATNGIDRKQWLDAYNSFSVGARVNRAGQLWRAYKIDGTPSMAIDGKYVTAPSMAGSREGSLIVLDALIQRARTERKK
;
A
#
# COMPACT_ATOMS: atom_id res chain seq x y z
N GLU A 1 -23.60 3.91 -7.27
CA GLU A 1 -22.56 4.46 -8.16
C GLU A 1 -21.37 3.52 -8.32
N ILE A 2 -20.47 3.37 -7.34
CA ILE A 2 -19.30 2.47 -7.51
C ILE A 2 -19.73 1.00 -7.68
N ALA A 3 -20.69 0.52 -6.88
CA ALA A 3 -21.23 -0.84 -7.02
C ALA A 3 -21.75 -1.13 -8.43
N ASP A 4 -22.41 -0.14 -9.02
CA ASP A 4 -23.04 -0.26 -10.34
C ASP A 4 -21.98 -0.24 -11.44
N PHE A 5 -20.96 0.63 -11.33
CA PHE A 5 -19.79 0.61 -12.20
C PHE A 5 -19.04 -0.73 -12.14
N MET A 6 -18.90 -1.32 -10.95
CA MET A 6 -18.24 -2.63 -10.83
C MET A 6 -19.09 -3.73 -11.47
N ALA A 7 -20.41 -3.63 -11.39
CA ALA A 7 -21.34 -4.54 -12.06
C ALA A 7 -21.27 -4.46 -13.58
N THR A 8 -21.12 -3.26 -14.17
CA THR A 8 -20.92 -3.13 -15.62
C THR A 8 -19.59 -3.74 -16.09
N ASN A 9 -18.63 -3.93 -15.17
CA ASN A 9 -17.34 -4.60 -15.42
C ASN A 9 -17.35 -6.10 -15.02
N GLY A 10 -18.53 -6.70 -14.82
CA GLY A 10 -18.67 -8.15 -14.61
C GLY A 10 -18.49 -8.62 -13.16
N ILE A 11 -18.48 -7.71 -12.18
CA ILE A 11 -18.42 -8.07 -10.75
C ILE A 11 -19.85 -8.17 -10.21
N ASP A 12 -20.18 -9.24 -9.47
CA ASP A 12 -21.51 -9.35 -8.86
C ASP A 12 -21.77 -8.18 -7.90
N ARG A 13 -22.88 -7.48 -8.14
CA ARG A 13 -23.22 -6.25 -7.41
C ARG A 13 -23.47 -6.51 -5.93
N LYS A 14 -24.16 -7.60 -5.61
CA LYS A 14 -24.48 -7.95 -4.22
C LYS A 14 -23.21 -8.31 -3.47
N GLN A 15 -22.36 -9.15 -4.05
CA GLN A 15 -21.07 -9.52 -3.49
C GLN A 15 -20.17 -8.31 -3.30
N TRP A 16 -20.16 -7.35 -4.23
CA TRP A 16 -19.43 -6.09 -4.07
C TRP A 16 -19.93 -5.31 -2.85
N LEU A 17 -21.24 -5.13 -2.72
CA LEU A 17 -21.85 -4.39 -1.61
C LEU A 17 -21.60 -5.09 -0.27
N ASP A 18 -21.75 -6.41 -0.23
CA ASP A 18 -21.50 -7.22 0.95
C ASP A 18 -20.04 -7.08 1.40
N ALA A 19 -19.09 -7.12 0.46
CA ALA A 19 -17.66 -6.94 0.76
C ALA A 19 -17.33 -5.50 1.19
N TYR A 20 -17.77 -4.51 0.41
CA TYR A 20 -17.49 -3.09 0.64
C TYR A 20 -17.99 -2.61 2.01
N ASN A 21 -19.17 -3.07 2.41
CA ASN A 21 -19.76 -2.75 3.72
C ASN A 21 -19.36 -3.71 4.84
N SER A 22 -18.55 -4.74 4.55
CA SER A 22 -18.17 -5.71 5.57
C SER A 22 -17.30 -5.09 6.66
N PHE A 23 -17.49 -5.56 7.90
CA PHE A 23 -16.61 -5.24 9.02
C PHE A 23 -15.13 -5.49 8.69
N SER A 24 -14.85 -6.59 7.96
CA SER A 24 -13.48 -6.98 7.62
C SER A 24 -12.78 -5.95 6.72
N VAL A 25 -13.48 -5.36 5.75
CA VAL A 25 -12.94 -4.30 4.89
C VAL A 25 -12.77 -3.02 5.69
N GLY A 26 -13.74 -2.64 6.51
CA GLY A 26 -13.63 -1.48 7.40
C GLY A 26 -12.41 -1.57 8.34
N ALA A 27 -12.18 -2.75 8.94
CA ALA A 27 -11.01 -2.99 9.79
C ALA A 27 -9.69 -2.87 9.02
N ARG A 28 -9.62 -3.36 7.78
CA ARG A 28 -8.44 -3.22 6.91
C ARG A 28 -8.16 -1.78 6.52
N VAL A 29 -9.19 -1.00 6.20
CA VAL A 29 -9.06 0.44 5.88
C VAL A 29 -8.53 1.21 7.09
N ASN A 30 -9.07 0.95 8.29
CA ASN A 30 -8.56 1.57 9.52
C ASN A 30 -7.09 1.23 9.77
N ARG A 31 -6.70 -0.04 9.61
CA ARG A 31 -5.30 -0.47 9.72
C ARG A 31 -4.41 0.19 8.66
N ALA A 32 -4.89 0.31 7.43
CA ALA A 32 -4.14 0.99 6.37
C ALA A 32 -3.87 2.46 6.72
N GLY A 33 -4.87 3.18 7.26
CA GLY A 33 -4.68 4.56 7.74
C GLY A 33 -3.70 4.68 8.91
N GLN A 34 -3.69 3.70 9.82
CA GLN A 34 -2.69 3.65 10.90
C GLN A 34 -1.27 3.45 10.35
N LEU A 35 -1.09 2.50 9.42
CA LEU A 35 0.20 2.26 8.77
C LEU A 35 0.68 3.49 7.98
N TRP A 36 -0.21 4.14 7.24
CA TRP A 36 0.09 5.37 6.50
C TRP A 36 0.72 6.44 7.40
N ARG A 37 0.11 6.70 8.56
CA ARG A 37 0.63 7.64 9.56
C ARG A 37 1.91 7.15 10.23
N ALA A 38 1.99 5.86 10.55
CA ALA A 38 3.18 5.27 11.20
C ALA A 38 4.43 5.40 10.31
N TYR A 39 4.28 5.20 9.00
CA TYR A 39 5.35 5.41 8.03
C TYR A 39 5.57 6.88 7.63
N LYS A 40 4.76 7.81 8.16
CA LYS A 40 4.81 9.25 7.86
C LYS A 40 4.74 9.53 6.35
N ILE A 41 3.90 8.78 5.64
CA ILE A 41 3.71 8.98 4.19
C ILE A 41 2.89 10.27 3.98
N ASP A 42 3.37 11.15 3.13
CA ASP A 42 2.73 12.42 2.76
C ASP A 42 2.20 12.43 1.32
N GLY A 43 2.60 11.46 0.49
CA GLY A 43 2.17 11.36 -0.91
C GLY A 43 2.32 9.99 -1.53
N THR A 44 1.70 9.83 -2.71
CA THR A 44 1.79 8.63 -3.55
C THR A 44 2.57 8.91 -4.84
N PRO A 45 3.29 7.92 -5.42
CA PRO A 45 3.51 6.58 -4.89
C PRO A 45 4.62 6.57 -3.82
N SER A 46 4.41 5.78 -2.77
CA SER A 46 5.38 5.54 -1.69
C SER A 46 5.44 4.06 -1.37
N MET A 47 6.63 3.55 -1.06
CA MET A 47 6.87 2.14 -0.76
C MET A 47 7.53 2.03 0.60
N ALA A 48 6.89 1.28 1.51
CA ALA A 48 7.41 0.99 2.84
C ALA A 48 8.08 -0.40 2.87
N ILE A 49 9.25 -0.50 3.51
CA ILE A 49 10.08 -1.70 3.56
C ILE A 49 10.30 -2.11 5.01
N ASP A 50 9.84 -3.32 5.34
CA ASP A 50 10.11 -4.00 6.61
C ASP A 50 9.82 -3.20 7.91
N GLY A 51 8.82 -2.31 7.91
CA GLY A 51 8.57 -1.49 9.11
C GLY A 51 9.65 -0.45 9.42
N LYS A 52 10.67 -0.31 8.56
CA LYS A 52 11.90 0.43 8.86
C LYS A 52 12.17 1.58 7.89
N TYR A 53 11.94 1.35 6.60
CA TYR A 53 12.32 2.30 5.56
C TYR A 53 11.13 2.68 4.69
N VAL A 54 11.25 3.84 4.05
CA VAL A 54 10.33 4.30 3.00
C VAL A 54 11.16 4.82 1.83
N THR A 55 10.72 4.56 0.61
CA THR A 55 11.25 5.19 -0.61
C THR A 55 10.11 5.59 -1.53
N ALA A 56 10.32 6.64 -2.30
CA ALA A 56 9.36 7.22 -3.22
C ALA A 56 10.11 7.91 -4.38
N PRO A 57 9.45 8.15 -5.53
CA PRO A 57 10.07 8.90 -6.62
C PRO A 57 10.54 10.29 -6.21
N SER A 58 9.80 10.96 -5.31
CA SER A 58 10.17 12.26 -4.74
C SER A 58 11.48 12.23 -3.92
N MET A 59 11.85 11.07 -3.39
CA MET A 59 13.08 10.86 -2.62
C MET A 59 14.26 10.41 -3.50
N ALA A 60 13.96 9.69 -4.58
CA ALA A 60 14.95 9.04 -5.44
C ALA A 60 15.12 9.69 -6.83
N GLY A 61 14.42 10.79 -7.10
CA GLY A 61 14.51 11.57 -8.33
C GLY A 61 13.70 11.04 -9.52
N SER A 62 13.31 9.77 -9.53
CA SER A 62 12.43 9.18 -10.55
C SER A 62 11.73 7.91 -10.05
N ARG A 63 10.76 7.42 -10.83
CA ARG A 63 10.05 6.16 -10.53
C ARG A 63 11.02 4.98 -10.57
N GLU A 64 11.86 4.93 -11.58
CA GLU A 64 12.90 3.92 -11.77
C GLU A 64 13.94 4.00 -10.65
N GLY A 65 14.37 5.21 -10.28
CA GLY A 65 15.29 5.43 -9.15
C GLY A 65 14.74 4.90 -7.84
N SER A 66 13.44 5.08 -7.58
CA SER A 66 12.81 4.55 -6.37
C SER A 66 12.80 3.01 -6.30
N LEU A 67 12.77 2.32 -7.44
CA LEU A 67 12.87 0.86 -7.51
C LEU A 67 14.31 0.39 -7.22
N ILE A 68 15.32 1.10 -7.73
CA ILE A 68 16.73 0.78 -7.41
C ILE A 68 16.98 0.94 -5.90
N VAL A 69 16.47 2.03 -5.30
CA VAL A 69 16.57 2.26 -3.86
C VAL A 69 15.78 1.21 -3.08
N LEU A 70 14.59 0.82 -3.54
CA LEU A 70 13.80 -0.24 -2.94
C LEU A 70 14.60 -1.54 -2.81
N ASP A 71 15.25 -1.99 -3.88
CA ASP A 71 16.03 -3.23 -3.88
C ASP A 71 17.20 -3.16 -2.88
N ALA A 72 17.92 -2.03 -2.85
CA ALA A 72 19.00 -1.81 -1.89
C ALA A 72 18.50 -1.87 -0.43
N LEU A 73 17.36 -1.24 -0.14
CA LEU A 73 16.75 -1.24 1.19
C LEU A 73 16.23 -2.63 1.60
N ILE A 74 15.70 -3.42 0.66
CA ILE A 74 15.30 -4.80 0.91
C ILE A 74 16.51 -5.65 1.31
N GLN A 75 17.64 -5.55 0.59
CA GLN A 75 18.84 -6.32 0.93
C GLN A 75 19.41 -5.90 2.28
N ARG A 76 19.39 -4.61 2.58
CA ARG A 76 19.77 -4.09 3.89
C ARG A 76 18.89 -4.66 5.01
N ALA A 77 17.57 -4.56 4.86
CA ALA A 77 16.61 -5.07 5.84
C ALA A 77 16.81 -6.58 6.11
N ARG A 78 17.01 -7.37 5.05
CA ARG A 78 17.30 -8.82 5.16
C ARG A 78 18.59 -9.10 5.93
N THR A 79 19.63 -8.31 5.69
CA THR A 79 20.93 -8.45 6.39
C THR A 79 20.80 -8.10 7.86
N GLU A 80 20.06 -7.04 8.18
CA GLU A 80 19.81 -6.62 9.57
C GLU A 80 18.97 -7.62 10.36
N ARG A 81 18.03 -8.35 9.74
CA ARG A 81 17.25 -9.40 10.43
C ARG A 81 18.05 -10.67 10.76
N LYS A 82 19.14 -10.92 10.03
CA LYS A 82 20.01 -12.09 10.27
C LYS A 82 21.00 -11.88 11.41
N LYS A 83 21.20 -10.63 11.84
CA LYS A 83 21.98 -10.26 13.02
C LYS A 83 21.08 -10.27 14.25
#